data_AF-A0A9E3Y1A2-F1
#
_entry.id   AF-A0A9E3Y1A2-F1
#
_cell.length_a   1.000
_cell.length_b   1.000
_cell.length_c   1.000
_cell.angle_alpha   90.00
_cell.angle_beta   90.00
_cell.angle_gamma   90.00
#
_symmetry.space_group_name_H-M   'P 1'
#
loop_
_entity.id
_entity.type
_entity.pdbx_description
1 polymer ?
#
loop_
_entity_poly.entity_id
_entity_poly.type
_entity_poly.pdbx_seq_one_letter_code
_entity_poly.pdbx_strand_id
1 'polypeptide(L)'
;EARPVLLHLSDTPSPDIGPWAGRVQLVQGTFTGSWELPVVGPVPAPATVLVRPDGHVVWVGTGDDHDDRDGGESLPPGLHEALRAWFGDPLA
;
A
#
# COMPACT_ATOMS: atom_id res chain seq x y z
N GLU A 1 -7.27 14.24 -14.25
CA GLU A 1 -7.83 13.08 -13.52
C GLU A 1 -6.88 12.70 -12.40
N ALA A 2 -7.32 12.71 -11.14
CA ALA A 2 -6.52 12.25 -9.99
C ALA A 2 -6.97 10.83 -9.61
N ARG A 3 -6.04 9.87 -9.58
CA ARG A 3 -6.31 8.48 -9.21
C ARG A 3 -5.71 8.17 -7.84
N PRO A 4 -6.34 7.30 -7.02
CA PRO A 4 -5.69 6.75 -5.84
C PRO A 4 -4.46 5.93 -6.25
N VAL A 5 -3.45 5.91 -5.39
CA VAL A 5 -2.16 5.26 -5.63
C VAL A 5 -1.85 4.28 -4.51
N LEU A 6 -1.47 3.06 -4.87
CA LEU A 6 -0.76 2.14 -3.99
C LEU A 6 0.73 2.19 -4.34
N LEU A 7 1.51 2.86 -3.50
CA LEU A 7 2.95 3.01 -3.67
C LEU A 7 3.65 1.85 -2.96
N HIS A 8 4.32 0.97 -3.71
CA HIS A 8 5.17 -0.09 -3.19
C HIS A 8 6.63 0.39 -3.22
N LEU A 9 7.34 0.22 -2.10
CA LEU A 9 8.68 0.78 -1.87
C LEU A 9 9.71 -0.26 -1.44
N SER A 10 9.30 -1.51 -1.27
CA SER A 10 10.16 -2.64 -0.92
C SER A 10 10.60 -3.42 -2.15
N ASP A 11 11.69 -4.17 -2.01
CA ASP A 11 12.21 -5.07 -3.04
C ASP A 11 11.41 -6.39 -3.15
N THR A 12 10.38 -6.57 -2.32
CA THR A 12 9.47 -7.71 -2.39
C THR A 12 8.57 -7.61 -3.63
N PRO A 13 7.95 -8.71 -4.06
CA PRO A 13 6.86 -8.64 -5.03
C PRO A 13 5.77 -7.67 -4.55
N SER A 14 5.27 -6.84 -5.46
CA SER A 14 4.17 -5.93 -5.15
C SER A 14 2.87 -6.70 -4.94
N PRO A 15 1.98 -6.27 -4.03
CA PRO A 15 0.72 -6.94 -3.78
C PRO A 15 -0.18 -6.93 -5.02
N ASP A 16 -0.87 -8.05 -5.29
CA ASP A 16 -1.91 -8.10 -6.31
C ASP A 16 -3.21 -7.50 -5.75
N ILE A 17 -3.55 -6.30 -6.21
CA ILE A 17 -4.79 -5.60 -5.84
C ILE A 17 -6.02 -6.09 -6.63
N GLY A 18 -5.85 -7.07 -7.52
CA GLY A 18 -6.88 -7.76 -8.27
C GLY A 18 -7.99 -6.83 -8.80
N PRO A 19 -9.22 -6.96 -8.28
CA PRO A 19 -10.38 -6.24 -8.82
C PRO A 19 -10.30 -4.71 -8.69
N TRP A 20 -9.45 -4.18 -7.80
CA TRP A 20 -9.24 -2.73 -7.67
C TRP A 20 -8.24 -2.16 -8.68
N ALA A 21 -7.55 -2.97 -9.50
CA ALA A 21 -6.54 -2.50 -10.46
C ALA A 21 -7.07 -1.49 -11.50
N GLY A 22 -8.37 -1.52 -11.80
CA GLY A 22 -9.01 -0.49 -12.64
C GLY A 22 -9.19 0.86 -11.92
N ARG A 23 -9.29 0.86 -10.59
CA ARG A 23 -9.61 2.04 -9.76
C ARG A 23 -8.37 2.65 -9.10
N VAL A 24 -7.46 1.82 -8.61
CA VAL A 24 -6.24 2.20 -7.89
C VAL A 24 -5.02 1.93 -8.76
N GLN A 25 -4.10 2.88 -8.83
CA GLN A 25 -2.86 2.73 -9.57
C GLN A 25 -1.77 2.16 -8.67
N LEU A 26 -1.25 0.98 -9.00
CA LEU A 26 -0.06 0.45 -8.34
C LEU A 26 1.20 1.11 -8.95
N VAL A 27 2.05 1.66 -8.09
CA VAL A 27 3.32 2.28 -8.49
C VAL A 27 4.44 1.64 -7.68
N GLN A 28 5.39 1.03 -8.39
CA GLN A 28 6.65 0.59 -7.82
C GLN A 28 7.61 1.78 -7.74
N GLY A 29 8.21 2.01 -6.58
CA GLY A 29 9.18 3.07 -6.35
C GLY A 29 10.33 2.59 -5.47
N THR A 30 11.42 3.34 -5.46
CA THR A 30 12.56 3.05 -4.59
C THR A 30 12.93 4.33 -3.85
N PHE A 31 13.16 4.22 -2.55
CA PHE A 31 13.70 5.31 -1.74
C PHE A 31 14.85 4.78 -0.89
N THR A 32 16.07 5.21 -1.21
CA THR A 32 17.31 4.75 -0.56
C THR A 32 17.79 5.67 0.57
N GLY A 33 17.04 6.73 0.87
CA GLY A 33 17.33 7.65 1.96
C GLY A 33 16.76 7.18 3.31
N SER A 34 17.14 7.85 4.39
CA SER A 34 16.50 7.67 5.69
C SER A 34 15.09 8.27 5.67
N TRP A 35 14.15 7.57 6.29
CA TRP A 35 12.85 8.13 6.60
C TRP A 35 12.98 8.92 7.89
N GLU A 36 12.81 10.23 7.81
CA GLU A 36 12.95 11.12 8.96
C GLU A 36 11.69 11.94 9.15
N LEU A 37 11.16 11.92 10.36
CA LEU A 37 10.10 12.83 10.76
C LEU A 37 10.71 14.03 11.50
N PRO A 38 10.23 15.25 11.21
CA PRO A 38 10.65 16.42 11.97
C PRO A 38 10.49 16.17 13.47
N VAL A 39 11.50 16.55 14.26
CA VAL A 39 11.56 16.39 15.73
C VAL A 39 11.72 14.94 16.21
N VAL A 40 11.08 13.96 15.59
CA VAL A 40 11.15 12.53 15.98
C VAL A 40 12.46 11.88 15.51
N GLY A 41 12.99 12.30 14.36
CA GLY A 41 14.17 11.68 13.75
C GLY A 41 13.81 10.45 12.91
N PRO A 42 14.74 9.48 12.78
CA PRO A 42 14.56 8.33 11.92
C PRO A 42 13.37 7.44 12.32
N VAL A 43 12.60 7.00 11.34
CA VAL A 43 11.48 6.04 11.50
C VAL A 43 11.65 4.86 10.56
N PRO A 44 11.04 3.69 10.85
CA PRO A 44 11.02 2.57 9.93
C PRO A 44 10.43 2.97 8.57
N ALA A 45 11.04 2.47 7.49
CA ALA A 45 10.52 2.67 6.14
C ALA A 45 9.21 1.89 5.96
N PRO A 46 8.16 2.49 5.37
CA PRO A 46 7.01 1.75 4.91
C PRO A 46 7.38 0.89 3.70
N ALA A 47 6.86 -0.33 3.65
CA ALA A 47 6.97 -1.20 2.47
C ALA A 47 5.92 -0.83 1.42
N THR A 48 4.71 -0.48 1.86
CA THR A 48 3.61 -0.11 0.96
C THR A 48 2.75 1.00 1.57
N VAL A 49 2.29 1.95 0.77
CA VAL A 49 1.48 3.10 1.20
C VAL A 49 0.29 3.27 0.26
N LEU A 50 -0.93 3.34 0.81
CA LEU A 50 -2.14 3.63 0.05
C LEU A 50 -2.54 5.09 0.22
N VAL A 51 -2.60 5.81 -0.91
CA VAL A 51 -2.84 7.26 -0.99
C VAL A 51 -4.11 7.54 -1.78
N ARG A 52 -4.97 8.38 -1.23
CA ARG A 52 -6.20 8.84 -1.90
C ARG A 52 -5.91 9.87 -3.00
N PRO A 53 -6.86 10.14 -3.91
CA PRO A 53 -6.70 11.18 -4.94
C PRO A 53 -6.39 12.58 -4.37
N ASP A 54 -6.82 12.87 -3.14
CA ASP A 54 -6.56 14.13 -2.45
C ASP A 54 -5.23 14.15 -1.66
N GLY A 55 -4.41 13.11 -1.77
CA GLY A 55 -3.07 13.04 -1.17
C GLY A 55 -3.01 12.51 0.26
N HIS A 56 -4.14 12.24 0.91
CA HIS A 56 -4.14 11.62 2.25
C HIS A 56 -3.77 10.14 2.18
N VAL A 57 -2.89 9.72 3.10
CA VAL A 57 -2.55 8.31 3.34
C VAL A 57 -3.67 7.67 4.16
N VAL A 58 -4.15 6.51 3.72
CA VAL A 58 -5.24 5.77 4.37
C VAL A 58 -4.83 4.39 4.88
N TRP A 59 -3.67 3.89 4.46
CA TRP A 59 -3.09 2.66 4.97
C TRP A 59 -1.57 2.65 4.70
N VAL A 60 -0.82 2.03 5.61
CA VAL A 60 0.64 1.83 5.52
C VAL A 60 0.93 0.40 5.97
N GLY A 61 1.70 -0.34 5.18
CA GLY A 61 2.22 -1.67 5.52
C GLY A 61 3.74 -1.63 5.71
N THR A 62 4.25 -2.43 6.65
CA THR A 62 5.68 -2.46 7.02
C THR A 62 6.46 -3.59 6.35
N GLY A 63 5.79 -4.47 5.60
CA GLY A 63 6.41 -5.60 4.90
C GLY A 63 6.35 -6.92 5.68
N ASP A 64 6.12 -6.85 6.98
CA ASP A 64 5.83 -8.02 7.84
C ASP A 64 4.38 -8.51 7.70
N ASP A 65 3.52 -7.73 7.03
CA ASP A 65 2.09 -8.01 6.89
C ASP A 65 1.78 -9.14 5.89
N HIS A 66 2.80 -9.66 5.19
CA HIS A 66 2.66 -10.85 4.35
C HIS A 66 2.76 -12.11 5.20
N ASP A 67 1.61 -12.73 5.48
CA ASP A 67 1.59 -14.07 6.08
C ASP A 67 1.96 -15.10 5.00
N ASP A 68 3.23 -15.47 4.93
CA ASP A 68 3.75 -16.49 3.99
C ASP A 68 3.16 -17.90 4.22
N ARG A 69 2.32 -18.08 5.25
CA ARG A 69 1.75 -19.39 5.63
C ARG A 69 0.71 -19.94 4.66
N ASP A 70 0.10 -19.09 3.84
CA ASP A 70 -0.95 -19.51 2.87
C ASP A 70 -0.53 -19.42 1.40
N GLY A 71 0.76 -19.23 1.10
CA GLY A 71 1.25 -19.24 -0.28
C GLY A 71 0.80 -18.02 -1.09
N GLY A 72 1.17 -16.82 -0.64
CA GLY A 72 1.37 -15.64 -1.51
C GLY A 72 0.16 -15.01 -2.25
N GLU A 73 -1.04 -15.58 -2.19
CA GLU A 73 -2.15 -15.16 -3.06
C GLU A 73 -3.14 -14.16 -2.41
N SER A 74 -3.02 -13.86 -1.12
CA SER A 74 -3.92 -12.92 -0.42
C SER A 74 -3.26 -11.58 -0.09
N LEU A 75 -4.02 -10.50 -0.33
CA LEU A 75 -3.71 -9.17 0.17
C LEU A 75 -3.59 -9.18 1.71
N PRO A 76 -2.68 -8.39 2.29
CA PRO A 76 -2.67 -8.14 3.73
C PRO A 76 -4.08 -7.75 4.20
N PRO A 77 -4.60 -8.33 5.31
CA PRO A 77 -5.98 -8.08 5.75
C PRO A 77 -6.32 -6.59 5.87
N GLY A 78 -5.39 -5.80 6.41
CA GLY A 78 -5.55 -4.35 6.53
C GLY A 78 -5.60 -3.61 5.19
N LEU A 79 -4.86 -4.07 4.17
CA LEU A 79 -4.90 -3.47 2.84
C LEU A 79 -6.23 -3.75 2.14
N HIS A 80 -6.75 -4.98 2.24
CA HIS A 80 -8.05 -5.34 1.67
C HIS A 80 -9.18 -4.51 2.30
N GLU A 81 -9.19 -4.37 3.64
CA GLU A 81 -10.17 -3.55 4.35
C GLU A 81 -10.10 -2.08 3.91
N ALA A 82 -8.89 -1.52 3.80
CA ALA A 82 -8.70 -0.15 3.36
C ALA A 82 -9.19 0.07 1.92
N LEU A 83 -8.88 -0.84 0.99
CA LEU A 83 -9.35 -0.77 -0.39
C LEU A 83 -10.88 -0.75 -0.47
N ARG A 84 -11.54 -1.60 0.32
CA ARG A 84 -13.00 -1.68 0.40
C ARG A 84 -13.62 -0.42 0.99
N ALA A 85 -13.06 0.06 2.10
CA ALA A 85 -13.58 1.23 2.82
C ALA A 85 -13.49 2.52 1.98
N TRP A 86 -12.41 2.69 1.21
CA TRP A 86 -12.14 3.94 0.49
C TRP A 86 -12.50 3.89 -1.01
N PHE A 87 -12.49 2.72 -1.64
CA PHE A 87 -12.71 2.58 -3.09
C PHE A 87 -13.83 1.58 -3.46
N GLY A 88 -14.62 1.21 -2.45
CA GLY A 88 -15.83 0.42 -2.59
C GLY A 88 -15.57 -1.07 -2.76
N ASP A 89 -16.67 -1.82 -2.75
CA ASP A 89 -16.64 -3.26 -3.00
C ASP A 89 -16.14 -3.55 -4.42
N PRO A 90 -15.34 -4.62 -4.59
CA PRO A 90 -14.77 -4.98 -5.89
C PRO A 90 -15.81 -5.54 -6.87
N LEU A 91 -16.94 -6.01 -6.34
CA LEU A 91 -18.06 -6.59 -7.09
C LEU A 91 -19.23 -5.61 -7.30
N ALA A 92 -19.09 -4.37 -6.85
CA ALA A 92 -20.08 -3.29 -7.02
C ALA A 92 -19.79 -2.43 -8.24
#